data_AF-A0A3L8SHA1-F1
#
_entry.id   AF-A0A3L8SHA1-F1
#
_cell.length_a   1.000
_cell.length_b   1.000
_cell.length_c   1.000
_cell.angle_alpha   90.00
_cell.angle_beta   90.00
_cell.angle_gamma   90.00
#
_symmetry.space_group_name_H-M   'P 1'
#
loop_
_entity.id
_entity.type
_entity.pdbx_description
1 polymer ?
#
loop_
_entity_poly.entity_id
_entity_poly.type
_entity_poly.pdbx_seq_one_letter_code
_entity_poly.pdbx_strand_id
1 'polypeptide(L)'
;MEDSEVHHFSSVEEETRYWKELAMKYKQCAENTQEELREFQEGSREYEAELETQLQQTESRNRDLLSENNRLRMELESVKEKIEMQHSEGYRQISALEDDLAQTRAIKEQLQKYIRELEQENDDLERAKRATIMSLEDFEQRLNQAIERNAFLESELDEKENLLESVQRLKDEARDLRQELAVQQKQEKPKTPMRAPMEAERTDTAVQASLSVPSTPAMRRTPISIPTPGTFRRGLEDSYGATPLTPAARISALNIVGDLLRKVGVSDYLPGKSFGKLELLETAASYAVQRSLKRVSCPQALESKLASCRNFVYDQSPNRPAVSMYMNRDVLETRLSPHQPLCDTGLVKRLEFGTRPSHIPGPVSHPSQSVVKMLL
;
A
#
# COMPACT_ATOMS: atom_id res chain seq x y z
N MET A 1 -4.26 -47.79 104.04
CA MET A 1 -4.17 -48.86 105.05
C MET A 1 -3.89 -48.14 106.35
N GLU A 2 -4.95 -47.60 106.94
CA GLU A 2 -4.88 -46.88 108.22
C GLU A 2 -5.24 -47.83 109.36
N ASP A 3 -4.80 -47.46 110.55
CA ASP A 3 -4.78 -48.34 111.72
C ASP A 3 -6.15 -48.91 112.08
N SER A 4 -6.14 -50.19 112.45
CA SER A 4 -7.25 -50.78 113.20
C SER A 4 -7.16 -50.29 114.65
N GLU A 5 -7.49 -49.02 114.88
CA GLU A 5 -7.70 -48.51 116.23
C GLU A 5 -8.77 -49.35 116.92
N VAL A 6 -8.36 -50.08 117.97
CA VAL A 6 -9.27 -50.90 118.77
C VAL A 6 -10.07 -49.96 119.67
N HIS A 7 -11.13 -49.38 119.12
CA HIS A 7 -12.02 -48.49 119.85
C HIS A 7 -12.71 -49.25 120.99
N HIS A 8 -12.47 -48.78 122.22
CA HIS A 8 -13.06 -49.33 123.43
C HIS A 8 -14.19 -48.40 123.89
N PHE A 9 -15.42 -48.92 123.92
CA PHE A 9 -16.61 -48.10 124.13
C PHE A 9 -17.11 -48.17 125.58
N SER A 10 -17.58 -47.04 126.11
CA SER A 10 -18.05 -46.92 127.50
C SER A 10 -19.47 -47.46 127.68
N SER A 11 -20.28 -47.49 126.61
CA SER A 11 -21.59 -48.13 126.56
C SER A 11 -21.93 -48.61 125.15
N VAL A 12 -22.92 -49.49 125.04
CA VAL A 12 -23.42 -50.02 123.75
C VAL A 12 -24.01 -48.90 122.87
N GLU A 13 -24.59 -47.85 123.46
CA GLU A 13 -25.03 -46.65 122.72
C GLU A 13 -23.87 -45.85 122.13
N GLU A 14 -22.70 -45.85 122.77
CA GLU A 14 -21.50 -45.18 122.24
C GLU A 14 -20.90 -45.96 121.07
N GLU A 15 -20.79 -47.29 121.19
CA GLU A 15 -20.41 -48.19 120.10
C GLU A 15 -21.35 -48.06 118.90
N THR A 16 -22.66 -48.11 119.15
CA THR A 16 -23.70 -47.97 118.10
C THR A 16 -23.62 -46.60 117.43
N ARG A 17 -23.32 -45.53 118.17
CA ARG A 17 -23.14 -44.18 117.62
C ARG A 17 -21.89 -44.08 116.75
N TYR A 18 -20.75 -44.61 117.22
CA TYR A 18 -19.50 -44.64 116.47
C TYR A 18 -19.65 -45.38 115.13
N TRP A 19 -20.16 -46.61 115.13
CA TRP A 19 -20.31 -47.38 113.90
C TRP A 19 -21.33 -46.76 112.94
N LYS A 20 -22.38 -46.11 113.46
CA LYS A 20 -23.33 -45.36 112.65
C LYS A 20 -22.69 -44.12 112.02
N GLU A 21 -21.90 -43.35 112.76
CA GLU A 21 -21.14 -42.22 112.22
C GLU A 21 -20.09 -42.65 111.20
N LEU A 22 -19.38 -43.76 111.43
CA LEU A 22 -18.40 -44.31 110.50
C LEU A 22 -19.07 -44.81 109.20
N ALA A 23 -20.20 -45.52 109.31
CA ALA A 23 -20.99 -45.92 108.15
C ALA A 23 -21.53 -44.72 107.36
N MET A 24 -21.97 -43.65 108.05
CA MET A 24 -22.37 -42.40 107.42
C MET A 24 -21.20 -41.70 106.72
N LYS A 25 -19.99 -41.69 107.31
CA LYS A 25 -18.77 -41.15 106.69
C LYS A 25 -18.37 -41.93 105.42
N TYR A 26 -18.35 -43.26 105.48
CA TYR A 26 -18.05 -44.09 104.31
C TYR A 26 -19.12 -43.96 103.22
N LYS A 27 -20.41 -43.87 103.60
CA LYS A 27 -21.48 -43.57 102.66
C LYS A 27 -21.26 -42.22 101.97
N GLN A 28 -20.98 -41.16 102.72
CA GLN A 28 -20.70 -39.83 102.16
C GLN A 28 -19.47 -39.86 101.24
N CYS A 29 -18.41 -40.58 101.61
CA CYS A 29 -17.21 -40.72 100.76
C CYS A 29 -17.51 -41.47 99.46
N ALA A 30 -18.34 -42.52 99.50
CA ALA A 30 -18.81 -43.23 98.31
C ALA A 30 -19.73 -42.36 97.44
N GLU A 31 -20.62 -41.56 98.03
CA GLU A 31 -21.47 -40.60 97.31
C GLU A 31 -20.64 -39.50 96.64
N ASN A 32 -19.67 -38.90 97.35
CA ASN A 32 -18.77 -37.89 96.80
C ASN A 32 -17.94 -38.44 95.63
N THR A 33 -17.30 -39.61 95.79
CA THR A 33 -16.48 -40.21 94.72
C THR A 33 -17.32 -40.67 93.51
N GLN A 34 -18.60 -41.02 93.74
CA GLN A 34 -19.55 -41.27 92.65
C GLN A 34 -19.95 -39.98 91.91
N GLU A 35 -20.06 -38.86 92.62
CA GLU A 35 -20.34 -37.53 92.05
C GLU A 35 -19.14 -37.02 91.25
N GLU A 36 -17.92 -37.04 91.81
CA GLU A 36 -16.65 -36.73 91.11
C GLU A 36 -16.49 -37.54 89.81
N LEU A 37 -16.78 -38.85 89.85
CA LEU A 37 -16.74 -39.71 88.66
C LEU A 37 -17.79 -39.30 87.62
N ARG A 38 -18.98 -38.87 88.05
CA ARG A 38 -20.04 -38.41 87.13
C ARG A 38 -19.64 -37.09 86.47
N GLU A 39 -19.17 -36.12 87.24
CA GLU A 39 -18.66 -34.84 86.73
C GLU A 39 -17.54 -35.05 85.71
N PHE A 40 -16.59 -35.95 86.00
CA PHE A 40 -15.52 -36.31 85.06
C PHE A 40 -16.06 -36.96 83.76
N GLN A 41 -17.05 -37.85 83.86
CA GLN A 41 -17.68 -38.47 82.69
C GLN A 41 -18.52 -37.48 81.86
N GLU A 42 -19.16 -36.51 82.50
CA GLU A 42 -19.90 -35.43 81.84
C GLU A 42 -18.93 -34.48 81.13
N GLY A 43 -17.89 -33.99 81.82
CA GLY A 43 -16.85 -33.14 81.23
C GLY A 43 -16.06 -33.81 80.09
N SER A 44 -15.78 -35.12 80.17
CA SER A 44 -15.16 -35.86 79.04
C SER A 44 -16.07 -35.87 77.81
N ARG A 45 -17.37 -36.10 77.98
CA ARG A 45 -18.34 -36.11 76.88
C ARG A 45 -18.55 -34.72 76.27
N GLU A 46 -18.56 -33.67 77.08
CA GLU A 46 -18.63 -32.29 76.60
C GLU A 46 -17.36 -31.94 75.79
N TYR A 47 -16.18 -32.30 76.28
CA TYR A 47 -14.91 -32.09 75.56
C TYR A 47 -14.80 -32.91 74.27
N GLU A 48 -15.25 -34.17 74.28
CA GLU A 48 -15.35 -35.01 73.08
C GLU A 48 -16.28 -34.37 72.04
N ALA A 49 -17.44 -33.86 72.45
CA ALA A 49 -18.36 -33.15 71.56
C ALA A 49 -17.75 -31.84 71.00
N GLU A 50 -17.01 -31.07 71.81
CA GLU A 50 -16.26 -29.90 71.32
C GLU A 50 -15.25 -30.29 70.24
N LEU A 51 -14.46 -31.34 70.45
CA LEU A 51 -13.51 -31.86 69.46
C LEU A 51 -14.21 -32.35 68.18
N GLU A 52 -15.33 -33.06 68.31
CA GLU A 52 -16.14 -33.49 67.16
C GLU A 52 -16.67 -32.30 66.35
N THR A 53 -17.16 -31.23 67.00
CA THR A 53 -17.61 -30.04 66.27
C THR A 53 -16.46 -29.32 65.56
N GLN A 54 -15.27 -29.23 66.17
CA GLN A 54 -14.09 -28.65 65.52
C GLN A 54 -13.62 -29.50 64.32
N LEU A 55 -13.66 -30.83 64.44
CA LEU A 55 -13.37 -31.74 63.35
C LEU A 55 -14.37 -31.56 62.20
N GLN A 56 -15.69 -31.56 62.48
CA GLN A 56 -16.74 -31.35 61.48
C GLN A 56 -16.62 -29.99 60.76
N GLN A 57 -16.32 -28.91 61.49
CA GLN A 57 -16.07 -27.59 60.90
C GLN A 57 -14.84 -27.61 59.97
N THR A 58 -13.77 -28.26 60.41
CA THR A 58 -12.53 -28.38 59.63
C THR A 58 -12.73 -29.23 58.37
N GLU A 59 -13.47 -30.34 58.47
CA GLU A 59 -13.84 -31.17 57.32
C GLU A 59 -14.74 -30.42 56.34
N SER A 60 -15.77 -29.71 56.81
CA SER A 60 -16.64 -28.92 55.95
C SER A 60 -15.84 -27.89 55.17
N ARG A 61 -14.99 -27.12 55.87
CA ARG A 61 -14.09 -26.14 55.25
C ARG A 61 -13.16 -26.78 54.21
N ASN A 62 -12.68 -28.00 54.47
CA ASN A 62 -11.86 -28.74 53.50
C ASN A 62 -12.66 -29.16 52.25
N ARG A 63 -13.90 -29.66 52.42
CA ARG A 63 -14.81 -29.99 51.30
C ARG A 63 -15.12 -28.75 50.46
N ASP A 64 -15.41 -27.63 51.10
CA ASP A 64 -15.69 -26.35 50.44
C ASP A 64 -14.47 -25.89 49.62
N LEU A 65 -13.28 -25.86 50.24
CA LEU A 65 -12.02 -25.49 49.57
C LEU A 65 -11.67 -26.44 48.40
N LEU A 66 -11.94 -27.74 48.53
CA LEU A 66 -11.73 -28.70 47.44
C LEU A 66 -12.71 -28.46 46.28
N SER A 67 -13.99 -28.18 46.56
CA SER A 67 -14.98 -27.85 45.54
C SER A 67 -14.61 -26.58 44.77
N GLU A 68 -14.16 -25.56 45.48
CA GLU A 68 -13.70 -24.29 44.92
C GLU A 68 -12.40 -24.46 44.12
N ASN A 69 -11.45 -25.26 44.61
CA ASN A 69 -10.22 -25.55 43.86
C ASN A 69 -10.51 -26.29 42.55
N ASN A 70 -11.48 -27.21 42.55
CA ASN A 70 -11.93 -27.90 41.34
C ASN A 70 -12.64 -26.95 40.36
N ARG A 71 -13.51 -26.06 40.86
CA ARG A 71 -14.15 -25.01 40.04
C ARG A 71 -13.10 -24.12 39.36
N LEU A 72 -12.16 -23.58 40.13
CA LEU A 72 -11.09 -22.72 39.61
C LEU A 72 -10.16 -23.45 38.62
N ARG A 73 -9.90 -24.75 38.81
CA ARG A 73 -9.18 -25.57 37.81
C ARG A 73 -9.93 -25.68 36.49
N MET A 74 -11.25 -25.94 36.53
CA MET A 74 -12.08 -26.01 35.33
C MET A 74 -12.16 -24.66 34.60
N GLU A 75 -12.27 -23.56 35.34
CA GLU A 75 -12.26 -22.20 34.78
C GLU A 75 -10.91 -21.86 34.12
N LEU A 76 -9.81 -22.19 34.79
CA LEU A 76 -8.45 -22.02 34.27
C LEU A 76 -8.25 -22.80 32.97
N GLU A 77 -8.70 -24.06 32.91
CA GLU A 77 -8.59 -24.89 31.72
C GLU A 77 -9.49 -24.38 30.58
N SER A 78 -10.73 -23.97 30.87
CA SER A 78 -11.61 -23.34 29.89
C SER A 78 -11.04 -22.03 29.32
N VAL A 79 -10.33 -21.24 30.13
CA VAL A 79 -9.67 -20.01 29.66
C VAL A 79 -8.46 -20.34 28.78
N LYS A 80 -7.65 -21.35 29.12
CA LYS A 80 -6.57 -21.82 28.24
C LYS A 80 -7.10 -22.29 26.89
N GLU A 81 -8.09 -23.17 26.87
CA GLU A 81 -8.70 -23.71 25.65
C GLU A 81 -9.19 -22.57 24.73
N LYS A 82 -9.84 -21.55 25.32
CA LYS A 82 -10.27 -20.35 24.57
C LYS A 82 -9.09 -19.56 23.98
N ILE A 83 -8.01 -19.38 24.75
CA ILE A 83 -6.79 -18.70 24.27
C ILE A 83 -6.12 -19.50 23.15
N GLU A 84 -5.98 -20.81 23.29
CA GLU A 84 -5.40 -21.69 22.27
C GLU A 84 -6.25 -21.72 21.00
N MET A 85 -7.58 -21.80 21.13
CA MET A 85 -8.51 -21.73 20.01
C MET A 85 -8.38 -20.38 19.28
N GLN A 86 -8.46 -19.26 20.00
CA GLN A 86 -8.31 -17.91 19.42
C GLN A 86 -6.93 -17.70 18.78
N HIS A 87 -5.85 -18.21 19.39
CA HIS A 87 -4.51 -18.16 18.83
C HIS A 87 -4.42 -18.98 17.54
N SER A 88 -5.00 -20.19 17.50
CA SER A 88 -5.03 -21.04 16.30
C SER A 88 -5.86 -20.44 15.17
N GLU A 89 -6.92 -19.70 15.50
CA GLU A 89 -7.78 -19.01 14.53
C GLU A 89 -7.09 -17.76 14.00
N GLY A 90 -6.55 -16.91 14.89
CA GLY A 90 -5.77 -15.73 14.52
C GLY A 90 -4.56 -16.08 13.65
N TYR A 91 -3.84 -17.16 13.97
CA TYR A 91 -2.74 -17.66 13.14
C TYR A 91 -3.20 -18.08 11.74
N ARG A 92 -4.34 -18.79 11.63
CA ARG A 92 -4.94 -19.15 10.33
C ARG A 92 -5.38 -17.93 9.53
N GLN A 93 -6.00 -16.94 10.19
CA GLN A 93 -6.40 -15.68 9.56
C GLN A 93 -5.19 -14.87 9.06
N ILE A 94 -4.11 -14.78 9.86
CA ILE A 94 -2.86 -14.10 9.48
C ILE A 94 -2.24 -14.80 8.26
N SER A 95 -2.08 -16.12 8.29
CA SER A 95 -1.50 -16.88 7.17
C SER A 95 -2.28 -16.67 5.86
N ALA A 96 -3.62 -16.72 5.91
CA ALA A 96 -4.46 -16.48 4.74
C ALA A 96 -4.32 -15.04 4.20
N LEU A 97 -4.24 -14.05 5.08
CA LEU A 97 -4.01 -12.65 4.69
C LEU A 97 -2.60 -12.42 4.12
N GLU A 98 -1.59 -13.15 4.59
CA GLU A 98 -0.24 -13.13 4.03
C GLU A 98 -0.19 -13.72 2.61
N ASP A 99 -0.89 -14.83 2.37
CA ASP A 99 -1.04 -15.47 1.06
C ASP A 99 -1.78 -14.56 0.06
N ASP A 100 -2.93 -13.98 0.45
CA ASP A 100 -3.70 -13.02 -0.38
C ASP A 100 -2.86 -11.78 -0.74
N LEU A 101 -2.05 -11.30 0.21
CA LEU A 101 -1.18 -10.14 0.03
C LEU A 101 0.00 -10.48 -0.91
N ALA A 102 0.58 -11.67 -0.79
CA ALA A 102 1.58 -12.18 -1.73
C ALA A 102 1.01 -12.34 -3.15
N GLN A 103 -0.18 -12.92 -3.29
CA GLN A 103 -0.88 -13.05 -4.57
C GLN A 103 -1.16 -11.67 -5.19
N THR A 104 -1.66 -10.71 -4.40
CA THR A 104 -1.94 -9.34 -4.86
C THR A 104 -0.67 -8.63 -5.33
N ARG A 105 0.47 -8.83 -4.65
CA ARG A 105 1.78 -8.31 -5.09
C ARG A 105 2.21 -8.93 -6.43
N ALA A 106 2.13 -10.25 -6.56
CA ALA A 106 2.48 -10.94 -7.80
C ALA A 106 1.62 -10.49 -9.00
N ILE A 107 0.30 -10.35 -8.83
CA ILE A 107 -0.60 -9.83 -9.86
C ILE A 107 -0.23 -8.39 -10.25
N LYS A 108 0.07 -7.53 -9.26
CA LYS A 108 0.51 -6.15 -9.52
C LYS A 108 1.81 -6.14 -10.33
N GLU A 109 2.79 -6.97 -10.00
CA GLU A 109 4.07 -7.06 -10.71
C GLU A 109 3.89 -7.56 -12.15
N GLN A 110 3.02 -8.56 -12.37
CA GLN A 110 2.65 -9.03 -13.70
C GLN A 110 1.97 -7.94 -14.54
N LEU A 111 1.01 -7.20 -13.98
CA LEU A 111 0.36 -6.08 -14.66
C LEU A 111 1.35 -4.95 -14.97
N GLN A 112 2.29 -4.65 -14.06
CA GLN A 112 3.35 -3.68 -14.32
C GLN A 112 4.35 -4.13 -15.40
N LYS A 113 4.59 -5.43 -15.55
CA LYS A 113 5.37 -5.98 -16.67
C LYS A 113 4.60 -5.82 -17.98
N TYR A 114 3.33 -6.23 -18.01
CA TYR A 114 2.46 -6.16 -19.18
C TYR A 114 2.23 -4.73 -19.68
N ILE A 115 2.12 -3.74 -18.78
CA ILE A 115 2.06 -2.31 -19.17
C ILE A 115 3.30 -1.90 -19.97
N ARG A 116 4.51 -2.28 -19.51
CA ARG A 116 5.76 -1.94 -20.23
C ARG A 116 5.87 -2.65 -21.58
N GLU A 117 5.36 -3.87 -21.68
CA GLU A 117 5.29 -4.62 -22.94
C GLU A 117 4.36 -3.90 -23.94
N LEU A 118 3.17 -3.45 -23.50
CA LEU A 118 2.26 -2.66 -24.34
C LEU A 118 2.83 -1.27 -24.70
N GLU A 119 3.54 -0.60 -23.79
CA GLU A 119 4.25 0.66 -24.06
C GLU A 119 5.29 0.48 -25.17
N GLN A 120 6.09 -0.59 -25.10
CA GLN A 120 7.08 -0.94 -26.13
C GLN A 120 6.42 -1.29 -27.48
N GLU A 121 5.37 -2.12 -27.49
CA GLU A 121 4.64 -2.45 -28.71
C GLU A 121 4.05 -1.21 -29.38
N ASN A 122 3.55 -0.24 -28.60
CA ASN A 122 3.02 1.02 -29.11
C ASN A 122 4.12 1.93 -29.70
N ASP A 123 5.29 2.04 -29.06
CA ASP A 123 6.44 2.77 -29.61
C ASP A 123 6.91 2.18 -30.95
N ASP A 124 6.92 0.84 -31.07
CA ASP A 124 7.25 0.13 -32.30
C ASP A 124 6.19 0.35 -33.39
N LEU A 125 4.90 0.38 -33.02
CA LEU A 125 3.77 0.71 -33.91
C LEU A 125 3.85 2.16 -34.42
N GLU A 126 4.18 3.12 -33.55
CA GLU A 126 4.44 4.50 -33.94
C GLU A 126 5.63 4.63 -34.91
N ARG A 127 6.71 3.88 -34.66
CA ARG A 127 7.86 3.86 -35.57
C ARG A 127 7.48 3.30 -36.95
N ALA A 128 6.73 2.20 -36.99
CA ALA A 128 6.22 1.59 -38.22
C ALA A 128 5.26 2.54 -38.98
N LYS A 129 4.41 3.27 -38.26
CA LYS A 129 3.54 4.31 -38.83
C LYS A 129 4.35 5.44 -39.48
N ARG A 130 5.37 5.96 -38.79
CA ARG A 130 6.25 7.03 -39.33
C ARG A 130 7.01 6.56 -40.57
N ALA A 131 7.54 5.34 -40.58
CA ALA A 131 8.20 4.75 -41.74
C ALA A 131 7.24 4.57 -42.94
N THR A 132 5.99 4.15 -42.67
CA THR A 132 4.95 4.02 -43.70
C THR A 132 4.59 5.38 -44.31
N ILE A 133 4.41 6.43 -43.49
CA ILE A 133 4.11 7.79 -43.96
C ILE A 133 5.23 8.30 -44.87
N MET A 134 6.50 8.20 -44.43
CA MET A 134 7.66 8.62 -45.24
C MET A 134 7.74 7.87 -46.57
N SER A 135 7.42 6.58 -46.59
CA SER A 135 7.36 5.78 -47.83
C SER A 135 6.24 6.25 -48.77
N LEU A 136 5.08 6.64 -48.23
CA LEU A 136 3.98 7.21 -49.03
C LEU A 136 4.37 8.59 -49.60
N GLU A 137 4.96 9.47 -48.79
CA GLU A 137 5.48 10.78 -49.22
C GLU A 137 6.54 10.64 -50.34
N ASP A 138 7.42 9.64 -50.26
CA ASP A 138 8.38 9.29 -51.32
C ASP A 138 7.68 8.83 -52.62
N PHE A 139 6.58 8.07 -52.53
CA PHE A 139 5.78 7.69 -53.70
C PHE A 139 5.03 8.88 -54.30
N GLU A 140 4.43 9.74 -53.47
CA GLU A 140 3.75 10.97 -53.90
C GLU A 140 4.71 11.91 -54.65
N GLN A 141 5.93 12.12 -54.12
CA GLN A 141 6.96 12.90 -54.81
C GLN A 141 7.34 12.30 -56.18
N ARG A 142 7.49 10.98 -56.28
CA ARG A 142 7.80 10.30 -57.56
C ARG A 142 6.66 10.44 -58.57
N LEU A 143 5.41 10.35 -58.12
CA LEU A 143 4.22 10.56 -58.95
C LEU A 143 4.14 12.00 -59.44
N ASN A 144 4.36 13.00 -58.57
CA ASN A 144 4.37 14.41 -58.95
C ASN A 144 5.45 14.70 -60.01
N GLN A 145 6.68 14.20 -59.82
CA GLN A 145 7.72 14.34 -60.86
C GLN A 145 7.40 13.58 -62.17
N ALA A 146 6.58 12.54 -62.14
CA ALA A 146 6.12 11.87 -63.35
C ALA A 146 5.04 12.70 -64.07
N ILE A 147 4.14 13.33 -63.32
CA ILE A 147 3.14 14.28 -63.84
C ILE A 147 3.83 15.49 -64.48
N GLU A 148 4.81 16.09 -63.80
CA GLU A 148 5.61 17.22 -64.34
C GLU A 148 6.29 16.87 -65.67
N ARG A 149 6.89 15.67 -65.77
CA ARG A 149 7.51 15.19 -67.02
C ARG A 149 6.48 14.94 -68.12
N ASN A 150 5.31 14.39 -67.79
CA ASN A 150 4.24 14.18 -68.76
C ASN A 150 3.70 15.53 -69.29
N ALA A 151 3.45 16.50 -68.43
CA ALA A 151 3.01 17.84 -68.84
C ALA A 151 4.03 18.56 -69.73
N PHE A 152 5.34 18.37 -69.47
CA PHE A 152 6.39 18.87 -70.36
C PHE A 152 6.35 18.17 -71.73
N LEU A 153 6.24 16.84 -71.77
CA LEU A 153 6.12 16.08 -73.02
C LEU A 153 4.84 16.41 -73.80
N GLU A 154 3.73 16.68 -73.13
CA GLU A 154 2.49 17.19 -73.75
C GLU A 154 2.75 18.53 -74.44
N SER A 155 3.45 19.47 -73.79
CA SER A 155 3.81 20.75 -74.44
C SER A 155 4.78 20.60 -75.63
N GLU A 156 5.73 19.66 -75.60
CA GLU A 156 6.58 19.36 -76.76
C GLU A 156 5.79 18.76 -77.93
N LEU A 157 4.72 18.01 -77.65
CA LEU A 157 3.80 17.50 -78.67
C LEU A 157 2.91 18.61 -79.25
N ASP A 158 2.40 19.52 -78.42
CA ASP A 158 1.63 20.68 -78.85
C ASP A 158 2.47 21.61 -79.75
N GLU A 159 3.72 21.91 -79.38
CA GLU A 159 4.64 22.70 -80.23
C GLU A 159 4.88 22.03 -81.59
N LYS A 160 5.04 20.70 -81.59
CA LYS A 160 5.21 19.91 -82.81
C LYS A 160 3.94 19.92 -83.68
N GLU A 161 2.74 19.90 -83.09
CA GLU A 161 1.48 20.03 -83.82
C GLU A 161 1.34 21.43 -84.45
N ASN A 162 1.61 22.49 -83.69
CA ASN A 162 1.63 23.87 -84.20
C ASN A 162 2.61 24.06 -85.38
N LEU A 163 3.78 23.42 -85.32
CA LEU A 163 4.75 23.42 -86.43
C LEU A 163 4.23 22.61 -87.64
N LEU A 164 3.54 21.49 -87.43
CA LEU A 164 2.92 20.72 -88.51
C LEU A 164 1.81 21.52 -89.21
N GLU A 165 0.95 22.21 -88.46
CA GLU A 165 -0.01 23.16 -89.02
C GLU A 165 0.67 24.26 -89.84
N SER A 166 1.71 24.88 -89.28
CA SER A 166 2.44 25.99 -89.94
C SER A 166 3.09 25.52 -91.25
N VAL A 167 3.71 24.35 -91.24
CA VAL A 167 4.26 23.69 -92.43
C VAL A 167 3.16 23.35 -93.44
N GLN A 168 1.97 22.96 -92.99
CA GLN A 168 0.85 22.67 -93.88
C GLN A 168 0.33 23.95 -94.55
N ARG A 169 0.10 25.03 -93.80
CA ARG A 169 -0.27 26.35 -94.34
C ARG A 169 0.74 26.85 -95.37
N LEU A 170 2.04 26.79 -95.07
CA LEU A 170 3.11 27.17 -96.01
C LEU A 170 3.16 26.27 -97.26
N LYS A 171 2.80 24.98 -97.17
CA LYS A 171 2.66 24.11 -98.35
C LYS A 171 1.47 24.51 -99.22
N ASP A 172 0.36 24.88 -98.59
CA ASP A 172 -0.84 25.35 -99.28
C ASP A 172 -0.55 26.70 -99.99
N GLU A 173 0.04 27.67 -99.29
CA GLU A 173 0.53 28.94 -99.89
C GLU A 173 1.53 28.69 -101.03
N ALA A 174 2.52 27.82 -100.84
CA ALA A 174 3.50 27.50 -101.88
C ALA A 174 2.88 26.74 -103.08
N ARG A 175 1.78 26.02 -102.88
CA ARG A 175 1.00 25.41 -103.97
C ARG A 175 0.23 26.50 -104.72
N ASP A 176 -0.37 27.43 -104.01
CA ASP A 176 -1.24 28.45 -104.59
C ASP A 176 -0.41 29.51 -105.34
N LEU A 177 0.73 29.95 -104.80
CA LEU A 177 1.73 30.77 -105.52
C LEU A 177 2.29 30.07 -106.78
N ARG A 178 2.46 28.74 -106.76
CA ARG A 178 2.83 27.99 -107.99
C ARG A 178 1.72 28.00 -109.03
N GLN A 179 0.45 28.01 -108.63
CA GLN A 179 -0.68 28.17 -109.53
C GLN A 179 -0.72 29.59 -110.11
N GLU A 180 -0.52 30.63 -109.28
CA GLU A 180 -0.43 32.02 -109.73
C GLU A 180 0.70 32.22 -110.74
N LEU A 181 1.91 31.71 -110.45
CA LEU A 181 3.05 31.77 -111.38
C LEU A 181 2.77 31.00 -112.69
N ALA A 182 2.08 29.86 -112.62
CA ALA A 182 1.67 29.12 -113.82
C ALA A 182 0.62 29.88 -114.65
N VAL A 183 -0.24 30.68 -114.02
CA VAL A 183 -1.18 31.59 -114.70
C VAL A 183 -0.45 32.79 -115.31
N GLN A 184 0.48 33.43 -114.58
CA GLN A 184 1.31 34.53 -115.09
C GLN A 184 2.16 34.10 -116.29
N GLN A 185 2.81 32.93 -116.23
CA GLN A 185 3.53 32.36 -117.38
C GLN A 185 2.63 32.05 -118.59
N LYS A 186 1.32 31.92 -118.38
CA LYS A 186 0.32 31.74 -119.44
C LYS A 186 -0.23 33.07 -119.98
N GLN A 187 -0.01 34.19 -119.26
CA GLN A 187 -0.38 35.54 -119.67
C GLN A 187 0.79 36.34 -120.27
N GLU A 188 2.06 36.04 -119.94
CA GLU A 188 3.21 36.77 -120.47
C GLU A 188 4.17 35.96 -121.35
N LYS A 189 4.27 36.39 -122.62
CA LYS A 189 5.54 36.60 -123.36
C LYS A 189 5.27 37.38 -124.66
N PRO A 190 6.22 38.20 -125.18
CA PRO A 190 7.42 38.77 -124.53
C PRO A 190 7.66 40.29 -124.82
N LYS A 191 8.47 40.96 -123.99
CA LYS A 191 9.49 41.96 -124.43
C LYS A 191 10.51 42.32 -123.33
N THR A 192 11.79 42.23 -123.69
CA THR A 192 13.04 42.55 -122.94
C THR A 192 13.54 43.99 -123.24
N PRO A 193 14.69 44.53 -122.71
CA PRO A 193 15.54 44.21 -121.53
C PRO A 193 16.06 45.43 -120.68
N MET A 194 16.71 45.13 -119.53
CA MET A 194 17.83 45.86 -118.83
C MET A 194 17.76 47.35 -118.40
N ARG A 195 18.06 47.62 -117.10
CA ARG A 195 19.22 48.45 -116.66
C ARG A 195 19.52 48.36 -115.14
N ALA A 196 20.81 48.46 -114.79
CA ALA A 196 21.39 48.86 -113.48
C ALA A 196 22.24 50.15 -113.72
N PRO A 197 22.79 50.92 -112.73
CA PRO A 197 23.65 50.45 -111.61
C PRO A 197 23.62 51.26 -110.26
N MET A 198 24.35 50.75 -109.23
CA MET A 198 25.16 51.36 -108.11
C MET A 198 24.65 52.63 -107.35
N GLU A 199 24.93 52.92 -106.06
CA GLU A 199 26.07 52.75 -105.12
C GLU A 199 25.57 52.46 -103.67
N ALA A 200 26.29 51.76 -102.76
CA ALA A 200 27.13 52.26 -101.63
C ALA A 200 26.50 53.39 -100.74
N GLU A 201 26.55 53.41 -99.40
CA GLU A 201 27.58 52.98 -98.41
C GLU A 201 27.02 52.57 -97.01
N ARG A 202 27.79 51.74 -96.27
CA ARG A 202 28.24 51.77 -94.83
C ARG A 202 27.28 52.30 -93.71
N THR A 203 27.25 51.78 -92.46
CA THR A 203 28.23 51.07 -91.60
C THR A 203 27.57 50.09 -90.59
N ASP A 204 28.30 49.03 -90.21
CA ASP A 204 28.52 48.46 -88.84
C ASP A 204 27.37 48.42 -87.79
N THR A 205 27.19 47.34 -87.02
CA THR A 205 28.24 46.74 -86.19
C THR A 205 27.94 45.26 -85.85
N ALA A 206 28.98 44.43 -85.79
CA ALA A 206 28.92 43.07 -85.25
C ALA A 206 30.01 42.85 -84.19
N VAL A 207 29.69 42.13 -83.11
CA VAL A 207 30.68 41.45 -82.25
C VAL A 207 30.14 40.08 -81.84
N GLN A 208 30.88 39.02 -82.19
CA GLN A 208 30.73 37.67 -81.64
C GLN A 208 31.94 37.33 -80.77
N ALA A 209 31.74 36.56 -79.70
CA ALA A 209 32.63 35.51 -79.15
C ALA A 209 31.99 35.00 -77.84
N SER A 210 31.53 33.75 -77.70
CA SER A 210 32.26 32.45 -77.66
C SER A 210 32.81 32.07 -76.27
N LEU A 211 32.11 31.11 -75.64
CA LEU A 211 32.61 29.97 -74.84
C LEU A 211 33.75 30.16 -73.82
N SER A 212 33.49 29.82 -72.54
CA SER A 212 34.36 28.99 -71.67
C SER A 212 33.68 28.62 -70.33
N VAL A 213 34.11 27.51 -69.71
CA VAL A 213 33.57 26.95 -68.45
C VAL A 213 34.64 27.05 -67.32
N PRO A 214 34.50 26.42 -66.13
CA PRO A 214 34.41 27.08 -64.81
C PRO A 214 35.74 27.21 -64.02
N SER A 215 35.77 28.04 -62.96
CA SER A 215 36.35 27.71 -61.62
C SER A 215 36.27 28.87 -60.60
N THR A 216 36.25 28.51 -59.31
CA THR A 216 36.42 29.34 -58.08
C THR A 216 37.92 29.72 -57.88
N PRO A 217 38.36 30.68 -56.98
CA PRO A 217 37.95 30.80 -55.56
C PRO A 217 38.02 32.18 -54.84
N ALA A 218 37.59 32.16 -53.56
CA ALA A 218 37.93 33.06 -52.42
C ALA A 218 37.63 34.58 -52.55
N MET A 219 36.96 35.23 -51.58
CA MET A 219 37.55 35.44 -50.25
C MET A 219 36.53 35.86 -49.14
N ARG A 220 36.61 35.17 -47.99
CA ARG A 220 36.32 35.60 -46.60
C ARG A 220 35.09 36.48 -46.29
N ARG A 221 34.21 35.92 -45.46
CA ARG A 221 34.27 36.17 -44.00
C ARG A 221 34.02 34.88 -43.21
N THR A 222 34.54 34.81 -41.99
CA THR A 222 34.90 33.55 -41.29
C THR A 222 33.81 32.98 -40.38
N PRO A 223 33.69 31.64 -40.28
CA PRO A 223 33.07 30.98 -39.13
C PRO A 223 34.10 30.81 -37.99
N ILE A 224 33.64 30.75 -36.73
CA ILE A 224 34.41 30.14 -35.63
C ILE A 224 33.47 29.27 -34.79
N SER A 225 33.99 28.10 -34.42
CA SER A 225 33.34 27.02 -33.71
C SER A 225 33.24 27.22 -32.19
N ILE A 226 32.44 26.36 -31.58
CA ILE A 226 32.48 25.94 -30.16
C ILE A 226 33.95 25.80 -29.68
N PRO A 227 34.27 26.33 -28.48
CA PRO A 227 34.62 25.43 -27.39
C PRO A 227 34.04 25.85 -26.01
N THR A 228 33.48 24.88 -25.29
CA THR A 228 33.50 24.87 -23.81
C THR A 228 34.88 24.33 -23.37
N PRO A 229 35.47 24.76 -22.23
CA PRO A 229 35.08 24.19 -20.93
C PRO A 229 35.27 25.07 -19.67
N GLY A 230 34.29 25.02 -18.75
CA GLY A 230 34.49 25.18 -17.30
C GLY A 230 34.95 26.54 -16.74
N THR A 231 34.95 26.81 -15.43
CA THR A 231 34.28 26.16 -14.29
C THR A 231 34.21 27.19 -13.15
N PHE A 232 33.07 27.39 -12.47
CA PHE A 232 33.03 27.65 -11.01
C PHE A 232 31.65 27.27 -10.43
N ARG A 233 31.66 26.77 -9.19
CA ARG A 233 30.53 26.14 -8.45
C ARG A 233 29.65 27.25 -7.81
N ARG A 234 28.41 27.09 -7.31
CA ARG A 234 27.59 26.00 -6.72
C ARG A 234 26.13 26.55 -6.61
N GLY A 235 25.00 25.84 -6.61
CA GLY A 235 24.62 24.42 -6.73
C GLY A 235 23.12 24.24 -6.32
N LEU A 236 22.66 22.99 -6.12
CA LEU A 236 21.33 22.53 -5.63
C LEU A 236 20.20 22.31 -6.68
N GLU A 237 19.98 21.01 -6.92
CA GLU A 237 18.84 20.18 -7.38
C GLU A 237 17.62 20.68 -8.20
N ASP A 238 17.25 19.79 -9.14
CA ASP A 238 15.93 19.42 -9.68
C ASP A 238 14.91 20.49 -10.09
N SER A 239 14.81 20.68 -11.42
CA SER A 239 13.79 21.49 -12.07
C SER A 239 12.77 20.63 -12.84
N TYR A 240 11.84 20.01 -12.10
CA TYR A 240 10.52 19.61 -12.62
C TYR A 240 9.43 20.52 -12.03
N GLY A 241 9.57 21.82 -12.28
CA GLY A 241 8.71 22.88 -11.73
C GLY A 241 7.74 23.45 -12.76
N ALA A 242 6.69 22.71 -13.13
CA ALA A 242 5.54 23.33 -13.76
C ALA A 242 4.95 24.37 -12.79
N THR A 243 4.93 25.65 -13.18
CA THR A 243 4.43 26.73 -12.33
C THR A 243 2.98 26.42 -11.93
N PRO A 244 2.66 26.32 -10.63
CA PRO A 244 1.32 25.94 -10.22
C PRO A 244 0.35 27.06 -10.60
N LEU A 245 -0.60 26.74 -11.48
CA LEU A 245 -1.69 27.66 -11.84
C LEU A 245 -2.32 28.21 -10.56
N THR A 246 -2.41 29.54 -10.49
CA THR A 246 -2.98 30.24 -9.34
C THR A 246 -4.39 29.72 -9.03
N PRO A 247 -4.82 29.71 -7.76
CA PRO A 247 -6.12 29.14 -7.38
C PRO A 247 -7.29 29.66 -8.23
N ALA A 248 -7.29 30.96 -8.58
CA ALA A 248 -8.27 31.58 -9.46
C ALA A 248 -8.26 31.00 -10.89
N ALA A 249 -7.09 30.82 -11.51
CA ALA A 249 -6.97 30.23 -12.84
C ALA A 249 -7.46 28.77 -12.87
N ARG A 250 -7.17 28.01 -11.82
CA ARG A 250 -7.64 26.63 -11.65
C ARG A 250 -9.17 26.54 -11.51
N ILE A 251 -9.77 27.40 -10.69
CA ILE A 251 -11.23 27.43 -10.48
C ILE A 251 -11.96 27.88 -11.76
N SER A 252 -11.43 28.89 -12.46
CA SER A 252 -11.96 29.34 -13.76
C SER A 252 -11.95 28.22 -14.81
N ALA A 253 -10.80 27.53 -14.97
CA ALA A 253 -10.69 26.40 -15.88
C ALA A 253 -11.65 25.25 -15.54
N LEU A 254 -11.79 24.91 -14.26
CA LEU A 254 -12.71 23.85 -13.81
C LEU A 254 -14.19 24.22 -14.06
N ASN A 255 -14.58 25.48 -13.90
CA ASN A 255 -15.93 25.93 -14.23
C ASN A 255 -16.20 25.87 -15.73
N ILE A 256 -15.25 26.30 -16.57
CA ILE A 256 -15.38 26.22 -18.04
C ILE A 256 -15.49 24.76 -18.50
N VAL A 257 -14.66 23.85 -17.96
CA VAL A 257 -14.75 22.41 -18.25
C VAL A 257 -16.07 21.82 -17.73
N GLY A 258 -16.53 22.23 -16.56
CA GLY A 258 -17.83 21.80 -16.00
C GLY A 258 -19.03 22.25 -16.84
N ASP A 259 -18.99 23.46 -17.39
CA ASP A 259 -20.02 23.98 -18.30
C ASP A 259 -19.96 23.30 -19.67
N LEU A 260 -18.76 23.02 -20.22
CA LEU A 260 -18.63 22.22 -21.44
C LEU A 260 -19.20 20.81 -21.27
N LEU A 261 -18.83 20.09 -20.19
CA LEU A 261 -19.37 18.74 -19.93
C LEU A 261 -20.89 18.76 -19.76
N ARG A 262 -21.45 19.78 -19.09
CA ARG A 262 -22.89 19.95 -18.93
C ARG A 262 -23.60 20.33 -20.24
N LYS A 263 -22.90 20.96 -21.19
CA LYS A 263 -23.44 21.35 -22.50
C LYS A 263 -23.33 20.23 -23.55
N VAL A 264 -22.30 19.39 -23.46
CA VAL A 264 -22.15 18.18 -24.28
C VAL A 264 -23.17 17.11 -23.88
N GLY A 265 -23.43 16.92 -22.58
CA GLY A 265 -24.37 15.91 -22.07
C GLY A 265 -25.87 16.13 -22.37
N VAL A 266 -26.23 17.04 -23.28
CA VAL A 266 -27.63 17.36 -23.66
C VAL A 266 -27.89 17.14 -25.16
N SER A 267 -26.86 16.91 -26.00
CA SER A 267 -27.03 16.97 -27.45
C SER A 267 -27.37 15.66 -28.17
N ASP A 268 -27.21 14.49 -27.53
CA ASP A 268 -27.31 13.19 -28.20
C ASP A 268 -28.60 12.43 -27.82
N TYR A 269 -29.68 12.73 -28.55
CA TYR A 269 -30.95 11.99 -28.50
C TYR A 269 -31.33 11.52 -29.92
N LEU A 270 -30.69 10.46 -30.43
CA LEU A 270 -31.21 9.65 -31.54
C LEU A 270 -30.88 8.15 -31.34
N PRO A 271 -31.82 7.22 -31.63
CA PRO A 271 -31.64 5.81 -31.30
C PRO A 271 -30.99 5.02 -32.45
N GLY A 272 -29.89 4.30 -32.19
CA GLY A 272 -29.28 3.49 -33.25
C GLY A 272 -28.01 2.68 -32.92
N LYS A 273 -28.20 1.52 -32.27
CA LYS A 273 -27.30 0.33 -32.26
C LYS A 273 -25.95 0.41 -31.50
N SER A 274 -25.65 -0.72 -30.84
CA SER A 274 -24.32 -1.16 -30.38
C SER A 274 -23.54 -0.28 -29.39
N PHE A 275 -24.14 0.04 -28.25
CA PHE A 275 -23.43 0.49 -27.04
C PHE A 275 -23.62 -0.53 -25.90
N GLY A 276 -22.61 -1.37 -25.68
CA GLY A 276 -22.56 -2.28 -24.52
C GLY A 276 -21.15 -2.44 -23.91
N LYS A 277 -20.15 -1.74 -24.47
CA LYS A 277 -18.74 -1.83 -24.06
C LYS A 277 -18.14 -0.48 -23.61
N LEU A 278 -18.69 0.65 -24.06
CA LEU A 278 -18.26 1.98 -23.59
C LEU A 278 -18.81 2.31 -22.20
N GLU A 279 -20.10 2.09 -21.91
CA GLU A 279 -20.70 2.41 -20.59
C GLU A 279 -19.96 1.72 -19.43
N LEU A 280 -19.47 0.50 -19.64
CA LEU A 280 -18.72 -0.27 -18.63
C LEU A 280 -17.33 0.36 -18.34
N LEU A 281 -16.65 0.88 -19.37
CA LEU A 281 -15.38 1.59 -19.24
C LEU A 281 -15.55 2.99 -18.63
N GLU A 282 -16.58 3.72 -19.03
CA GLU A 282 -16.89 5.05 -18.52
C GLU A 282 -17.35 5.00 -17.05
N THR A 283 -18.17 4.00 -16.70
CA THR A 283 -18.53 3.71 -15.31
C THR A 283 -17.30 3.33 -14.49
N ALA A 284 -16.41 2.47 -15.00
CA ALA A 284 -15.18 2.08 -14.30
C ALA A 284 -14.21 3.26 -14.10
N ALA A 285 -14.06 4.13 -15.10
CA ALA A 285 -13.25 5.34 -15.01
C ALA A 285 -13.82 6.32 -13.97
N SER A 286 -15.14 6.56 -14.00
CA SER A 286 -15.83 7.36 -12.99
C SER A 286 -15.65 6.80 -11.57
N TYR A 287 -15.76 5.48 -11.39
CA TYR A 287 -15.53 4.81 -10.12
C TYR A 287 -14.07 4.91 -9.65
N ALA A 288 -13.10 4.84 -10.56
CA ALA A 288 -11.67 5.00 -10.25
C ALA A 288 -11.33 6.44 -9.84
N VAL A 289 -11.91 7.44 -10.49
CA VAL A 289 -11.78 8.86 -10.12
C VAL A 289 -12.42 9.13 -8.75
N GLN A 290 -13.65 8.64 -8.51
CA GLN A 290 -14.31 8.74 -7.20
C GLN A 290 -13.50 8.05 -6.09
N ARG A 291 -12.95 6.85 -6.33
CA ARG A 291 -12.08 6.12 -5.38
C ARG A 291 -10.75 6.84 -5.11
N SER A 292 -10.29 7.68 -6.04
CA SER A 292 -9.09 8.50 -5.87
C SER A 292 -9.39 9.74 -5.04
N LEU A 293 -10.49 10.45 -5.33
CA LEU A 293 -10.99 11.56 -4.50
C LEU A 293 -11.29 11.12 -3.05
N LYS A 294 -11.90 9.94 -2.86
CA LYS A 294 -12.19 9.37 -1.53
C LYS A 294 -10.92 8.99 -0.74
N ARG A 295 -9.79 8.74 -1.41
CA ARG A 295 -8.48 8.55 -0.77
C ARG A 295 -7.80 9.84 -0.33
N VAL A 296 -8.08 10.97 -1.00
CA VAL A 296 -7.56 12.30 -0.62
C VAL A 296 -8.36 12.90 0.54
N SER A 297 -9.65 12.55 0.68
CA SER A 297 -10.58 13.22 1.61
C SER A 297 -10.86 12.46 2.93
N CYS A 298 -9.93 11.65 3.45
CA CYS A 298 -10.24 10.71 4.56
C CYS A 298 -9.33 10.80 5.81
N PRO A 299 -9.30 11.94 6.53
CA PRO A 299 -8.65 12.01 7.85
C PRO A 299 -9.39 11.15 8.91
N GLN A 300 -10.71 11.03 8.82
CA GLN A 300 -11.56 10.33 9.80
C GLN A 300 -11.27 8.82 9.93
N ALA A 301 -10.87 8.15 8.84
CA ALA A 301 -10.50 6.74 8.87
C ALA A 301 -9.15 6.49 9.57
N LEU A 302 -8.25 7.48 9.55
CA LEU A 302 -6.99 7.43 10.30
C LEU A 302 -7.24 7.68 11.78
N GLU A 303 -8.09 8.66 12.12
CA GLU A 303 -8.49 8.96 13.51
C GLU A 303 -9.20 7.78 14.17
N SER A 304 -10.13 7.11 13.48
CA SER A 304 -10.81 5.92 14.02
C SER A 304 -9.85 4.76 14.32
N LYS A 305 -8.84 4.54 13.46
CA LYS A 305 -7.79 3.54 13.72
C LYS A 305 -6.85 3.96 14.85
N LEU A 306 -6.45 5.24 14.91
CA LEU A 306 -5.62 5.76 15.99
C LEU A 306 -6.35 5.73 17.35
N ALA A 307 -7.65 5.97 17.38
CA ALA A 307 -8.48 5.84 18.58
C ALA A 307 -8.56 4.38 19.07
N SER A 308 -8.72 3.42 18.15
CA SER A 308 -8.66 1.99 18.47
C SER A 308 -7.31 1.57 19.07
N CYS A 309 -6.19 1.99 18.44
CA CYS A 309 -4.86 1.77 19.00
C CYS A 309 -4.65 2.44 20.36
N ARG A 310 -5.27 3.62 20.60
CA ARG A 310 -5.20 4.32 21.88
C ARG A 310 -5.86 3.51 22.99
N ASN A 311 -7.06 2.97 22.75
CA ASN A 311 -7.75 2.11 23.72
C ASN A 311 -6.97 0.82 23.99
N PHE A 312 -6.43 0.18 22.96
CA PHE A 312 -5.62 -1.04 23.10
C PHE A 312 -4.36 -0.84 23.96
N VAL A 313 -3.71 0.32 23.87
CA VAL A 313 -2.54 0.68 24.71
C VAL A 313 -2.94 1.00 26.17
N TYR A 314 -4.17 1.47 26.40
CA TYR A 314 -4.70 1.65 27.75
C TYR A 314 -5.04 0.31 28.43
N ASP A 315 -5.60 -0.66 27.70
CA ASP A 315 -5.95 -1.99 28.25
C ASP A 315 -4.73 -2.89 28.56
N GLN A 316 -3.56 -2.66 27.95
CA GLN A 316 -2.37 -3.50 28.14
C GLN A 316 -1.35 -2.99 29.18
N SER A 317 -1.63 -1.92 29.94
CA SER A 317 -0.69 -1.40 30.93
C SER A 317 -0.69 -2.21 32.25
N PRO A 318 0.33 -3.01 32.58
CA PRO A 318 0.25 -4.02 33.64
C PRO A 318 0.62 -3.48 35.04
N ASN A 319 0.49 -2.17 35.28
CA ASN A 319 0.94 -1.54 36.54
C ASN A 319 0.15 -0.28 36.93
N ARG A 320 -1.05 -0.45 37.49
CA ARG A 320 -1.56 0.36 38.62
C ARG A 320 -2.76 -0.31 39.31
N PRO A 321 -2.94 -0.16 40.63
CA PRO A 321 -4.11 -0.68 41.32
C PRO A 321 -5.32 0.22 41.08
N ALA A 322 -6.35 -0.32 40.41
CA ALA A 322 -7.65 0.34 40.30
C ALA A 322 -8.45 0.12 41.60
N VAL A 323 -8.70 1.21 42.31
CA VAL A 323 -9.47 1.23 43.57
C VAL A 323 -10.89 0.75 43.31
N SER A 324 -11.31 -0.28 44.05
CA SER A 324 -12.67 -0.81 44.00
C SER A 324 -13.66 0.15 44.66
N MET A 325 -14.49 0.82 43.85
CA MET A 325 -15.62 1.64 44.32
C MET A 325 -16.81 0.74 44.68
N TYR A 326 -16.71 -0.03 45.77
CA TYR A 326 -17.90 -0.57 46.45
C TYR A 326 -18.38 0.41 47.51
N MET A 327 -19.46 1.12 47.19
CA MET A 327 -20.24 1.85 48.19
C MET A 327 -21.03 0.84 49.04
N ASN A 328 -20.51 0.52 50.22
CA ASN A 328 -21.34 0.03 51.32
C ASN A 328 -21.45 1.15 52.36
N ARG A 329 -22.68 1.37 52.84
CA ARG A 329 -23.01 2.42 53.81
C ARG A 329 -23.77 1.79 54.96
N ASP A 330 -23.42 2.22 56.19
CA ASP A 330 -24.11 1.93 57.45
C ASP A 330 -23.95 0.46 57.96
N VAL A 331 -23.77 0.13 59.26
CA VAL A 331 -23.74 0.96 60.49
C VAL A 331 -23.09 0.20 61.70
N LEU A 332 -22.70 0.93 62.76
CA LEU A 332 -22.26 0.49 64.13
C LEU A 332 -20.99 -0.40 64.23
N GLU A 333 -19.85 -0.02 64.83
CA GLU A 333 -19.52 0.61 66.14
C GLU A 333 -19.34 -0.38 67.31
N THR A 334 -18.18 -0.29 68.00
CA THR A 334 -17.92 -0.60 69.45
C THR A 334 -16.72 -1.53 69.77
N ARG A 335 -15.54 -0.88 69.89
CA ARG A 335 -14.54 -0.97 71.00
C ARG A 335 -13.50 -2.11 71.18
N LEU A 336 -12.24 -1.65 71.19
CA LEU A 336 -11.13 -1.89 72.15
C LEU A 336 -10.25 -3.18 72.08
N SER A 337 -9.11 -3.06 71.37
CA SER A 337 -7.70 -3.08 71.86
C SER A 337 -7.28 -3.81 73.15
N PRO A 338 -5.96 -4.12 73.36
CA PRO A 338 -4.82 -4.12 72.40
C PRO A 338 -3.86 -5.34 72.52
N HIS A 339 -2.97 -5.53 71.53
CA HIS A 339 -1.52 -5.60 71.79
C HIS A 339 -0.70 -5.44 70.50
N GLN A 340 0.29 -4.55 70.57
CA GLN A 340 1.35 -4.20 69.60
C GLN A 340 2.68 -4.28 70.39
N PRO A 341 3.89 -3.98 69.85
CA PRO A 341 4.29 -3.74 68.46
C PRO A 341 5.59 -4.46 68.04
N LEU A 342 6.04 -4.28 66.79
CA LEU A 342 7.44 -3.93 66.48
C LEU A 342 7.63 -3.38 65.05
N CYS A 343 7.80 -2.06 65.00
CA CYS A 343 8.67 -1.22 64.17
C CYS A 343 9.68 -1.86 63.19
N ASP A 344 10.17 -1.17 62.13
CA ASP A 344 9.72 0.02 61.37
C ASP A 344 10.71 0.27 60.19
N THR A 345 10.41 1.24 59.33
CA THR A 345 11.28 1.95 58.37
C THR A 345 11.76 1.21 57.11
N GLY A 346 11.57 1.86 55.95
CA GLY A 346 12.13 1.47 54.65
C GLY A 346 13.15 2.50 54.12
N LEU A 347 13.70 2.23 52.93
CA LEU A 347 14.55 3.19 52.20
C LEU A 347 14.27 3.18 50.70
N VAL A 348 14.07 4.38 50.15
CA VAL A 348 13.91 4.65 48.71
C VAL A 348 15.25 5.06 48.11
N LYS A 349 15.74 4.34 47.09
CA LYS A 349 16.84 4.75 46.16
C LYS A 349 16.52 4.12 44.79
N ARG A 350 15.98 4.87 43.83
CA ARG A 350 16.65 5.77 42.84
C ARG A 350 17.45 5.01 41.77
N LEU A 351 17.00 5.13 40.51
CA LEU A 351 17.62 4.57 39.29
C LEU A 351 19.01 5.16 39.02
N GLU A 352 19.86 4.36 38.35
CA GLU A 352 20.87 4.80 37.37
C GLU A 352 20.91 3.76 36.22
N PHE A 353 21.00 4.21 34.96
CA PHE A 353 21.14 3.34 33.77
C PHE A 353 22.62 3.26 33.36
N GLY A 354 23.18 2.04 33.27
CA GLY A 354 24.56 1.82 32.84
C GLY A 354 24.71 1.57 31.34
N THR A 355 25.54 2.38 30.67
CA THR A 355 25.80 2.29 29.22
C THR A 355 26.90 1.27 28.88
N ARG A 356 26.79 0.69 27.68
CA ARG A 356 27.73 -0.17 26.90
C ARG A 356 29.24 0.07 27.14
N PRO A 357 30.12 -0.93 26.88
CA PRO A 357 30.72 -0.96 25.54
C PRO A 357 30.93 -2.35 24.92
N SER A 358 31.28 -2.36 23.63
CA SER A 358 31.53 -3.52 22.77
C SER A 358 33.00 -3.60 22.35
N HIS A 359 33.59 -4.82 22.31
CA HIS A 359 34.75 -5.11 21.46
C HIS A 359 34.84 -6.59 21.05
N ILE A 360 35.21 -6.82 19.78
CA ILE A 360 35.46 -8.06 19.01
C ILE A 360 36.76 -7.75 18.22
N PRO A 361 37.75 -8.65 17.95
CA PRO A 361 37.69 -10.01 17.35
C PRO A 361 38.49 -11.10 18.12
N GLY A 362 38.39 -12.43 17.91
CA GLY A 362 38.29 -13.27 16.69
C GLY A 362 39.70 -13.79 16.28
N PRO A 363 39.90 -14.85 15.44
CA PRO A 363 39.13 -16.06 15.16
C PRO A 363 39.98 -17.38 15.21
N VAL A 364 39.37 -18.59 15.25
CA VAL A 364 39.99 -19.84 14.72
C VAL A 364 38.89 -20.76 14.17
N SER A 365 39.17 -21.43 13.04
CA SER A 365 38.27 -22.34 12.33
C SER A 365 38.82 -23.77 12.22
N HIS A 366 37.95 -24.69 11.76
CA HIS A 366 38.24 -25.99 11.13
C HIS A 366 38.28 -27.29 11.98
N PRO A 367 37.96 -28.46 11.37
CA PRO A 367 36.98 -29.39 11.96
C PRO A 367 37.50 -30.82 12.18
N SER A 368 36.64 -31.71 12.71
CA SER A 368 36.76 -33.17 12.52
C SER A 368 35.40 -33.85 12.44
N GLN A 369 35.31 -34.91 11.62
CA GLN A 369 34.10 -35.69 11.31
C GLN A 369 33.99 -36.95 12.19
N SER A 370 32.81 -37.60 12.13
CA SER A 370 32.56 -39.01 12.52
C SER A 370 32.50 -39.26 14.05
N VAL A 371 31.71 -40.19 14.60
CA VAL A 371 31.27 -41.51 14.11
C VAL A 371 29.83 -41.85 14.57
N VAL A 372 29.11 -42.65 13.78
CA VAL A 372 27.82 -43.28 14.14
C VAL A 372 28.02 -44.57 14.96
N LYS A 373 27.30 -44.72 16.09
CA LYS A 373 26.94 -45.99 16.78
C LYS A 373 25.82 -45.65 17.79
N MET A 374 24.55 -46.05 17.63
CA MET A 374 23.95 -47.41 17.76
C MET A 374 24.09 -48.06 19.15
N LEU A 375 22.92 -48.27 19.77
CA LEU A 375 22.56 -49.21 20.85
C LEU A 375 23.27 -49.11 22.21
N LEU A 376 22.50 -48.68 23.22
CA LEU A 376 21.89 -49.61 24.18
C LEU A 376 20.55 -49.06 24.70
#